data_AF-A0A2R6HWW8-F1
#
_entry.id   AF-A0A2R6HWW8-F1
#
_cell.length_a   1.000
_cell.length_b   1.000
_cell.length_c   1.000
_cell.angle_alpha   90.00
_cell.angle_beta   90.00
_cell.angle_gamma   90.00
#
_symmetry.space_group_name_H-M   'P 1'
#
loop_
_entity.id
_entity.type
_entity.pdbx_description
1 polymer ?
#
loop_
_entity_poly.entity_id
_entity_poly.type
_entity_poly.pdbx_seq_one_letter_code
_entity_poly.pdbx_strand_id
1 'polypeptide(L)'
;MSSPPGERRGPDERSGRTERPGRTRVDADVDSRWWLVVAAAAAFWAVAYAIGALFALVAVIGVFGGAFVGGYGGPVSFLPGAFGLAAVLIVPLVLVGLLVSLLLPVALYLDSQAVGRAGVGWEPDSVLYAIAGVVGLFAQGLPIQPAVALYYLYRRHEHVGVP
;
A
#
# COMPACT_ATOMS: atom_id res chain seq x y z
N MET A 1 -37.79 67.43 -45.37
CA MET A 1 -37.65 66.78 -44.05
C MET A 1 -36.65 65.66 -44.25
N SER A 2 -35.42 65.87 -43.79
CA SER A 2 -34.24 65.08 -44.13
C SER A 2 -33.73 64.37 -42.87
N SER A 3 -33.66 63.05 -42.90
CA SER A 3 -33.15 62.22 -41.80
C SER A 3 -31.63 62.36 -41.65
N PRO A 4 -31.07 62.41 -40.44
CA PRO A 4 -29.63 62.27 -40.21
C PRO A 4 -29.19 60.80 -40.10
N PRO A 5 -27.91 60.48 -40.37
CA PRO A 5 -27.38 59.11 -40.42
C PRO A 5 -26.95 58.60 -39.04
N GLY A 6 -26.95 57.27 -38.89
CA GLY A 6 -26.63 56.58 -37.65
C GLY A 6 -25.16 56.59 -37.26
N GLU A 7 -24.91 56.74 -35.95
CA GLU A 7 -23.63 56.41 -35.32
C GLU A 7 -23.67 54.97 -34.80
N ARG A 8 -22.83 54.12 -35.38
CA ARG A 8 -22.36 52.88 -34.76
C ARG A 8 -21.27 53.25 -33.75
N ARG A 9 -21.45 52.93 -32.47
CA ARG A 9 -20.32 52.82 -31.51
C ARG A 9 -20.24 51.38 -31.02
N GLY A 10 -19.01 50.88 -31.13
CA GLY A 10 -18.66 49.47 -31.02
C GLY A 10 -18.66 48.92 -29.59
N PRO A 11 -18.47 47.60 -29.49
CA PRO A 11 -18.52 46.88 -28.23
C PRO A 11 -17.09 46.67 -27.71
N ASP A 12 -16.53 47.60 -26.97
CA ASP A 12 -15.26 47.38 -26.28
C ASP A 12 -15.23 48.13 -24.95
N GLU A 13 -14.58 47.53 -23.94
CA GLU A 13 -14.37 47.99 -22.55
C GLU A 13 -15.20 47.30 -21.44
N ARG A 14 -15.17 45.96 -21.43
CA ARG A 14 -15.06 45.20 -20.16
C ARG A 14 -13.90 44.21 -20.19
N SER A 15 -12.71 44.64 -20.62
CA SER A 15 -11.44 43.95 -20.37
C SER A 15 -10.89 44.36 -19.00
N GLY A 16 -11.54 43.86 -17.95
CA GLY A 16 -11.08 44.05 -16.57
C GLY A 16 -11.19 42.78 -15.74
N ARG A 17 -11.36 41.62 -16.38
CA ARG A 17 -11.24 40.32 -15.71
C ARG A 17 -9.75 40.06 -15.54
N THR A 18 -9.22 40.47 -14.40
CA THR A 18 -7.94 39.97 -13.88
C THR A 18 -8.05 38.45 -13.77
N GLU A 19 -7.64 37.75 -14.82
CA GLU A 19 -7.24 36.35 -14.73
C GLU A 19 -6.11 36.30 -13.71
N ARG A 20 -6.41 35.88 -12.48
CA ARG A 20 -5.38 35.38 -11.59
C ARG A 20 -4.83 34.11 -12.24
N PRO A 21 -3.56 34.05 -12.68
CA PRO A 21 -2.93 32.79 -13.02
C PRO A 21 -2.57 32.13 -11.69
N GLY A 22 -3.52 31.39 -11.12
CA GLY A 22 -3.39 30.88 -9.75
C GLY A 22 -4.06 29.52 -9.60
N ARG A 23 -3.33 28.48 -10.05
CA ARG A 23 -3.52 27.06 -9.70
C ARG A 23 -4.98 26.59 -9.57
N THR A 24 -5.55 26.10 -10.66
CA THR A 24 -6.36 24.87 -10.60
C THR A 24 -5.45 23.71 -10.96
N ARG A 25 -4.46 23.39 -10.11
CA ARG A 25 -4.26 21.97 -9.89
C ARG A 25 -5.57 21.57 -9.23
N VAL A 26 -6.44 20.93 -10.00
CA VAL A 26 -7.40 20.04 -9.37
C VAL A 26 -6.49 19.00 -8.72
N ASP A 27 -6.06 19.29 -7.49
CA ASP A 27 -5.64 18.24 -6.58
C ASP A 27 -6.92 17.41 -6.48
N ALA A 28 -7.04 16.41 -7.35
CA ALA A 28 -8.16 15.49 -7.36
C ALA A 28 -8.01 14.72 -6.06
N ASP A 29 -8.57 15.29 -5.00
CA ASP A 29 -8.42 14.79 -3.64
C ASP A 29 -9.12 13.43 -3.59
N VAL A 30 -8.32 12.36 -3.66
CA VAL A 30 -8.82 11.00 -3.57
C VAL A 30 -9.12 10.76 -2.10
N ASP A 31 -10.34 11.08 -1.67
CA ASP A 31 -10.85 10.83 -0.32
C ASP A 31 -11.11 9.33 -0.11
N SER A 32 -10.03 8.56 -0.04
CA SER A 32 -10.03 7.17 0.39
C SER A 32 -9.00 7.04 1.49
N ARG A 33 -9.38 6.42 2.61
CA ARG A 33 -8.46 6.04 3.68
C ARG A 33 -8.00 4.59 3.57
N TRP A 34 -8.47 3.86 2.56
CA TRP A 34 -8.13 2.45 2.36
C TRP A 34 -6.66 2.23 2.01
N TRP A 35 -5.99 3.21 1.38
CA TRP A 35 -4.54 3.17 1.18
C TRP A 35 -3.76 3.02 2.49
N LEU A 36 -4.26 3.51 3.64
CA LEU A 36 -3.62 3.31 4.95
C LEU A 36 -3.61 1.82 5.34
N VAL A 37 -4.67 1.10 5.00
CA VAL A 37 -4.75 -0.34 5.23
C VAL A 37 -3.76 -1.08 4.32
N VAL A 38 -3.63 -0.65 3.06
CA VAL A 38 -2.63 -1.21 2.12
C VAL A 38 -1.21 -0.93 2.63
N ALA A 39 -0.94 0.28 3.11
CA ALA A 39 0.35 0.67 3.71
C ALA A 39 0.66 -0.12 4.99
N ALA A 40 -0.32 -0.24 5.89
CA ALA A 40 -0.19 -1.04 7.10
C ALA A 40 0.08 -2.51 6.77
N ALA A 41 -0.58 -3.06 5.74
CA ALA A 41 -0.33 -4.42 5.29
C ALA A 41 1.08 -4.62 4.74
N ALA A 42 1.56 -3.71 3.89
CA ALA A 42 2.92 -3.75 3.37
C ALA A 42 3.96 -3.67 4.51
N ALA A 43 3.77 -2.74 5.45
CA ALA A 43 4.65 -2.57 6.61
C ALA A 43 4.63 -3.81 7.53
N PHE A 44 3.44 -4.34 7.81
CA PHE A 44 3.27 -5.55 8.61
C PHE A 44 4.06 -6.72 8.02
N TRP A 45 3.90 -6.98 6.72
CA TRP A 45 4.60 -8.08 6.06
C TRP A 45 6.11 -7.87 6.01
N ALA A 46 6.59 -6.65 5.78
CA ALA A 46 8.01 -6.33 5.83
C ALA A 46 8.61 -6.64 7.22
N VAL A 47 7.92 -6.23 8.30
CA VAL A 47 8.33 -6.52 9.68
C VAL A 47 8.27 -8.02 9.96
N ALA A 48 7.19 -8.70 9.56
CA ALA A 48 7.04 -10.13 9.77
C ALA A 48 8.16 -10.94 9.09
N TYR A 49 8.56 -10.58 7.86
CA TYR A 49 9.69 -11.21 7.19
C TYR A 49 11.03 -10.89 7.85
N ALA A 50 11.24 -9.67 8.33
CA ALA A 50 12.45 -9.33 9.06
C ALA A 50 12.58 -10.15 10.36
N ILE A 51 11.48 -10.28 11.12
CA ILE A 51 11.43 -11.12 12.32
C ILE A 51 11.68 -12.59 11.96
N GLY A 52 11.01 -13.10 10.91
CA GLY A 52 11.19 -14.47 10.44
C GLY A 52 12.62 -14.78 10.01
N ALA A 53 13.25 -13.86 9.27
CA ALA A 53 14.65 -13.97 8.85
C ALA A 53 15.61 -13.97 10.04
N LEU A 54 15.38 -13.10 11.03
CA LEU A 54 16.14 -13.07 12.27
C LEU A 54 16.01 -14.39 13.06
N PHE A 55 14.78 -14.90 13.19
CA PHE A 55 14.53 -16.19 13.85
C PHE A 55 15.22 -17.34 13.13
N ALA A 56 15.14 -17.37 11.80
CA ALA A 56 15.82 -18.36 10.98
C ALA A 56 17.35 -18.29 11.16
N LEU A 57 17.92 -17.09 11.18
CA LEU A 57 19.34 -16.87 11.43
C LEU A 57 19.77 -17.37 12.81
N VAL A 58 19.02 -17.03 13.87
CA VAL A 58 19.29 -17.49 15.24
C VAL A 58 19.19 -19.01 15.34
N ALA A 59 18.18 -19.61 14.71
CA ALA A 59 18.01 -21.06 14.68
C ALA A 59 19.19 -21.75 13.96
N VAL A 60 19.63 -21.22 12.81
CA VAL A 60 20.81 -21.72 12.10
C VAL A 60 22.06 -21.61 12.96
N ILE A 61 22.32 -20.45 13.58
CA ILE A 61 23.47 -20.26 14.48
C ILE A 61 23.39 -21.21 15.69
N GLY A 62 22.23 -21.38 16.31
CA GLY A 62 22.06 -22.26 17.47
C GLY A 62 22.30 -23.73 17.11
N VAL A 63 21.72 -24.19 16.00
CA VAL A 63 21.84 -25.59 15.54
C VAL A 63 23.26 -25.90 15.07
N PHE A 64 23.85 -25.06 14.22
CA PHE A 64 25.17 -25.31 13.65
C PHE A 64 26.31 -24.85 14.58
N GLY A 65 26.15 -23.75 15.31
CA GLY A 65 27.13 -23.26 16.29
C GLY A 65 27.22 -24.13 17.55
N GLY A 66 26.07 -24.63 18.06
CA GLY A 66 26.04 -25.58 19.18
C GLY A 66 26.71 -26.92 18.83
N ALA A 67 26.58 -27.37 17.57
CA ALA A 67 27.26 -28.56 17.06
C ALA A 67 28.80 -28.42 16.97
N PHE A 68 29.31 -27.19 16.84
CA PHE A 68 30.76 -26.92 16.69
C PHE A 68 31.48 -26.63 18.03
N VAL A 69 30.79 -26.16 19.08
CA VAL A 69 31.42 -25.70 20.34
C VAL A 69 31.33 -26.71 21.50
N GLY A 70 30.69 -27.87 21.31
CA GLY A 70 30.77 -28.99 22.27
C GLY A 70 30.09 -28.76 23.62
N GLY A 71 29.20 -27.76 23.73
CA GLY A 71 28.42 -27.47 24.94
C GLY A 71 27.11 -28.26 25.00
N TYR A 72 26.79 -28.81 26.16
CA TYR A 72 25.69 -29.72 26.52
C TYR A 72 24.25 -29.27 26.17
N GLY A 73 23.94 -29.16 24.89
CA GLY A 73 22.60 -28.92 24.40
C GLY A 73 22.51 -29.28 22.93
N GLY A 74 22.37 -30.56 22.61
CA GLY A 74 22.07 -30.98 21.24
C GLY A 74 20.78 -30.30 20.73
N PRO A 75 20.45 -30.42 19.43
CA PRO A 75 19.26 -29.78 18.85
C PRO A 75 17.98 -30.02 19.67
N VAL A 76 17.88 -31.19 20.30
CA VAL A 76 16.79 -31.63 21.17
C VAL A 76 16.59 -30.82 22.46
N SER A 77 17.65 -30.22 23.02
CA SER A 77 17.59 -29.43 24.27
C SER A 77 17.08 -28.00 24.03
N PHE A 78 17.25 -27.49 22.80
CA PHE A 78 16.80 -26.16 22.38
C PHE A 78 15.29 -26.11 22.08
N LEU A 79 14.72 -27.23 21.62
CA LEU A 79 13.34 -27.28 21.12
C LEU A 79 12.29 -26.85 22.16
N PRO A 80 12.23 -27.37 23.41
CA PRO A 80 11.11 -27.07 24.31
C PRO A 80 11.01 -25.58 24.71
N GLY A 81 12.15 -24.93 24.98
CA GLY A 81 12.20 -23.51 25.31
C GLY A 81 11.91 -22.60 24.11
N ALA A 82 12.43 -22.98 22.93
CA ALA A 82 12.14 -22.27 21.68
C ALA A 82 10.67 -22.39 21.28
N PHE A 83 10.04 -23.56 21.48
CA PHE A 83 8.61 -23.78 21.20
C PHE A 83 7.70 -22.93 22.09
N GLY A 84 8.01 -22.79 23.38
CA GLY A 84 7.22 -21.96 24.30
C GLY A 84 7.26 -20.47 23.93
N LEU A 85 8.46 -19.94 23.67
CA LEU A 85 8.63 -18.54 23.25
C LEU A 85 8.03 -18.28 21.86
N ALA A 86 8.23 -19.23 20.94
CA ALA A 86 7.63 -19.19 19.61
C ALA A 86 6.10 -19.17 19.68
N ALA A 87 5.47 -19.99 20.53
CA ALA A 87 4.02 -19.99 20.66
C ALA A 87 3.47 -18.63 21.10
N VAL A 88 4.11 -17.98 22.09
CA VAL A 88 3.65 -16.68 22.61
C VAL A 88 3.81 -15.54 21.60
N LEU A 89 4.88 -15.55 20.78
CA LEU A 89 5.16 -14.46 19.84
C LEU A 89 4.60 -14.71 18.44
N ILE A 90 4.70 -15.94 17.94
CA ILE A 90 4.32 -16.31 16.58
C ILE A 90 2.80 -16.42 16.46
N VAL A 91 2.09 -16.97 17.46
CA VAL A 91 0.63 -17.14 17.34
C VAL A 91 -0.08 -15.79 17.14
N PRO A 92 0.16 -14.75 17.96
CA PRO A 92 -0.43 -13.43 17.72
C PRO A 92 -0.02 -12.84 16.37
N LEU A 93 1.26 -12.99 15.98
CA LEU A 93 1.75 -12.50 14.69
C LEU A 93 1.03 -13.18 13.52
N VAL A 94 0.81 -14.49 13.59
CA VAL A 94 0.07 -15.27 12.58
C VAL A 94 -1.39 -14.83 12.52
N LEU A 95 -2.04 -14.60 13.67
CA LEU A 95 -3.43 -14.15 13.70
C LEU A 95 -3.59 -12.74 13.10
N VAL A 96 -2.71 -11.80 13.46
CA VAL A 96 -2.68 -10.46 12.86
C VAL A 96 -2.36 -10.56 11.37
N GLY A 97 -1.41 -11.41 11.00
CA GLY A 97 -1.05 -11.63 9.61
C GLY A 97 -2.20 -12.17 8.78
N LEU A 98 -2.97 -13.12 9.32
CA LEU A 98 -4.18 -13.63 8.68
C LEU A 98 -5.21 -12.51 8.49
N LEU A 99 -5.46 -11.70 9.53
CA LEU A 99 -6.38 -10.57 9.44
C LEU A 99 -5.95 -9.56 8.37
N VAL A 100 -4.68 -9.16 8.37
CA VAL A 100 -4.09 -8.27 7.36
C VAL A 100 -4.22 -8.87 5.96
N SER A 101 -3.96 -10.17 5.82
CA SER A 101 -4.03 -10.89 4.54
C SER A 101 -5.43 -10.91 3.95
N LEU A 102 -6.44 -11.05 4.80
CA LEU A 102 -7.84 -11.05 4.40
C LEU A 102 -8.34 -9.64 4.09
N LEU A 103 -7.83 -8.63 4.80
CA LEU A 103 -8.25 -7.24 4.62
C LEU A 103 -7.60 -6.58 3.40
N LEU A 104 -6.37 -6.98 3.04
CA LEU A 104 -5.62 -6.43 1.91
C LEU A 104 -6.38 -6.44 0.57
N PRO A 105 -6.98 -7.56 0.09
CA PRO A 105 -7.71 -7.56 -1.19
C PRO A 105 -8.91 -6.61 -1.17
N VAL A 106 -9.59 -6.48 -0.03
CA VAL A 106 -10.70 -5.53 0.15
C VAL A 106 -10.20 -4.09 0.08
N ALA A 107 -9.11 -3.79 0.79
CA ALA A 107 -8.51 -2.47 0.79
C ALA A 107 -8.01 -2.05 -0.61
N LEU A 108 -7.36 -2.97 -1.32
CA LEU A 108 -6.91 -2.78 -2.69
C LEU A 108 -8.08 -2.45 -3.62
N TYR A 109 -9.16 -3.25 -3.57
CA TYR A 109 -10.35 -3.02 -4.38
C TYR A 109 -10.98 -1.65 -4.13
N LEU A 110 -11.19 -1.30 -2.86
CA LEU A 110 -11.88 -0.05 -2.49
C LEU A 110 -11.02 1.18 -2.81
N ASP A 111 -9.72 1.13 -2.55
CA ASP A 111 -8.82 2.25 -2.86
C ASP A 111 -8.65 2.42 -4.38
N SER A 112 -8.43 1.34 -5.15
CA SER A 112 -8.30 1.42 -6.60
C SER A 112 -9.58 1.95 -7.25
N GLN A 113 -10.74 1.57 -6.74
CA GLN A 113 -12.00 2.05 -7.27
C GLN A 113 -12.18 3.55 -7.02
N ALA A 114 -11.77 4.04 -5.84
CA ALA A 114 -11.77 5.47 -5.54
C ALA A 114 -10.80 6.24 -6.45
N VAL A 115 -9.58 5.72 -6.63
CA VAL A 115 -8.56 6.32 -7.50
C VAL A 115 -9.04 6.38 -8.96
N GLY A 116 -9.63 5.29 -9.48
CA GLY A 116 -10.14 5.25 -10.85
C GLY A 116 -11.26 6.26 -11.10
N ARG A 117 -12.12 6.51 -10.10
CA ARG A 117 -13.17 7.54 -10.20
C ARG A 117 -12.63 8.97 -10.17
N ALA A 118 -11.47 9.19 -9.54
CA ALA A 118 -10.89 10.52 -9.39
C ALA A 118 -10.24 11.06 -10.68
N GLY A 119 -10.04 10.22 -11.71
CA GLY A 119 -9.56 10.66 -13.01
C GLY A 119 -8.13 11.19 -13.01
N VAL A 120 -7.26 10.69 -12.12
CA VAL A 120 -5.87 11.14 -11.90
C VAL A 120 -4.87 10.65 -12.98
N GLY A 121 -5.33 10.33 -14.19
CA GLY A 121 -4.50 9.81 -15.28
C GLY A 121 -4.01 8.36 -15.09
N TRP A 122 -4.39 7.69 -14.00
CA TRP A 122 -4.21 6.26 -13.80
C TRP A 122 -5.56 5.60 -13.53
N GLU A 123 -5.86 4.57 -14.33
CA GLU A 123 -7.09 3.79 -14.25
C GLU A 123 -6.75 2.38 -13.73
N PRO A 124 -6.63 2.17 -12.42
CA PRO A 124 -6.36 0.85 -11.88
C PRO A 124 -7.55 -0.09 -12.06
N ASP A 125 -7.29 -1.29 -12.58
CA ASP A 125 -8.28 -2.38 -12.57
C ASP A 125 -8.45 -2.90 -11.13
N SER A 126 -9.58 -2.55 -10.54
CA SER A 126 -9.87 -2.87 -9.14
C SER A 126 -10.06 -4.36 -8.91
N VAL A 127 -10.60 -5.08 -9.89
CA VAL A 127 -10.81 -6.52 -9.80
C VAL A 127 -9.46 -7.24 -9.89
N LEU A 128 -8.57 -6.79 -10.77
CA LEU A 128 -7.24 -7.37 -10.90
C LEU A 128 -6.42 -7.22 -9.61
N TYR A 129 -6.43 -6.05 -8.96
CA TYR A 129 -5.74 -5.85 -7.69
C TYR A 129 -6.33 -6.70 -6.55
N ALA A 130 -7.66 -6.81 -6.50
CA ALA A 130 -8.33 -7.69 -5.53
C ALA A 130 -7.92 -9.15 -5.73
N ILE A 131 -7.95 -9.65 -6.98
CA ILE A 131 -7.53 -11.00 -7.33
C ILE A 131 -6.07 -11.22 -6.97
N ALA A 132 -5.18 -10.28 -7.26
CA ALA A 132 -3.76 -10.39 -6.91
C ALA A 132 -3.57 -10.51 -5.38
N GLY A 133 -4.33 -9.76 -4.59
CA GLY A 133 -4.36 -9.89 -3.13
C GLY A 133 -4.85 -11.28 -2.67
N VAL A 134 -5.92 -11.79 -3.28
CA VAL A 134 -6.47 -13.14 -2.99
C VAL A 134 -5.50 -14.24 -3.40
N VAL A 135 -4.86 -14.16 -4.57
CA VAL A 135 -3.83 -15.11 -5.01
C VAL A 135 -2.69 -15.15 -3.98
N GLY A 136 -2.29 -13.99 -3.46
CA GLY A 136 -1.28 -13.92 -2.42
C GLY A 136 -1.66 -14.61 -1.10
N LEU A 137 -2.95 -14.82 -0.81
CA LEU A 137 -3.41 -15.59 0.36
C LEU A 137 -3.07 -17.08 0.24
N PHE A 138 -3.12 -17.61 -0.98
CA PHE A 138 -2.91 -19.02 -1.27
C PHE A 138 -1.49 -19.35 -1.75
N ALA A 139 -0.73 -18.35 -2.20
CA ALA A 139 0.66 -18.51 -2.62
C ALA A 139 1.63 -18.54 -1.43
N GLN A 140 1.42 -19.49 -0.51
CA GLN A 140 2.21 -19.60 0.71
C GLN A 140 3.70 -19.76 0.38
N GLY A 141 4.53 -18.90 0.98
CA GLY A 141 5.98 -18.86 0.77
C GLY A 141 6.46 -17.82 -0.26
N LEU A 142 5.57 -17.32 -1.12
CA LEU A 142 5.91 -16.23 -2.03
C LEU A 142 5.44 -14.88 -1.46
N PRO A 143 6.26 -13.82 -1.53
CA PRO A 143 5.90 -12.49 -1.02
C PRO A 143 4.95 -11.74 -1.97
N ILE A 144 3.92 -12.40 -2.49
CA ILE A 144 3.00 -11.82 -3.49
C ILE A 144 2.22 -10.66 -2.88
N GLN A 145 1.58 -10.87 -1.73
CA GLN A 145 0.80 -9.81 -1.08
C GLN A 145 1.61 -8.53 -0.81
N PRO A 146 2.78 -8.58 -0.16
CA PRO A 146 3.59 -7.38 0.04
C PRO A 146 4.10 -6.79 -1.27
N ALA A 147 4.47 -7.60 -2.27
CA ALA A 147 4.89 -7.09 -3.58
C ALA A 147 3.75 -6.31 -4.26
N VAL A 148 2.53 -6.85 -4.27
CA VAL A 148 1.35 -6.19 -4.82
C VAL A 148 1.03 -4.91 -4.06
N ALA A 149 1.07 -4.93 -2.73
CA ALA A 149 0.81 -3.76 -1.90
C ALA A 149 1.83 -2.64 -2.15
N LEU A 150 3.12 -2.96 -2.21
CA LEU A 150 4.20 -2.01 -2.50
C LEU A 150 4.09 -1.44 -3.91
N TYR A 151 3.85 -2.30 -4.91
CA TYR A 151 3.66 -1.87 -6.29
C TYR A 151 2.45 -0.93 -6.42
N TYR A 152 1.34 -1.27 -5.78
CA TYR A 152 0.14 -0.43 -5.75
C TYR A 152 0.43 0.94 -5.13
N LEU A 153 1.08 0.98 -3.96
CA LEU A 153 1.44 2.22 -3.27
C LEU A 153 2.40 3.08 -4.09
N TYR A 154 3.37 2.46 -4.77
CA TYR A 154 4.26 3.15 -5.68
C TYR A 154 3.50 3.83 -6.82
N ARG A 155 2.61 3.07 -7.50
CA ARG A 155 1.78 3.62 -8.59
C ARG A 155 0.82 4.71 -8.10
N ARG A 156 0.21 4.53 -6.94
CA ARG A 156 -0.64 5.53 -6.31
C ARG A 156 0.15 6.80 -6.00
N HIS A 157 1.35 6.67 -5.45
CA HIS A 157 2.21 7.81 -5.16
C HIS A 157 2.61 8.58 -6.42
N GLU A 158 2.89 7.91 -7.54
CA GLU A 158 3.19 8.57 -8.82
C GLU A 158 2.03 9.43 -9.36
N HIS A 159 0.78 9.02 -9.18
CA HIS A 159 -0.38 9.67 -9.82
C HIS A 159 -1.20 10.55 -8.86
N VAL A 160 -1.24 10.20 -7.58
CA VAL A 160 -2.00 10.88 -6.54
C VAL A 160 -1.10 11.70 -5.62
N GLY A 161 0.19 11.34 -5.49
CA GLY A 161 1.13 11.94 -4.54
C GLY A 161 1.14 11.27 -3.16
N VAL A 162 1.89 11.86 -2.23
CA VAL A 162 1.70 11.63 -0.78
C VAL A 162 0.52 12.51 -0.35
N PRO A 163 -0.36 12.10 0.58
CA PRO A 163 -1.22 13.08 1.25
C PRO A 163 -0.43 14.30 1.76
#